data_AF-A0A9P6XN51-F1
#
_entry.id   AF-A0A9P6XN51-F1
#
_cell.length_a   1.000
_cell.length_b   1.000
_cell.length_c   1.000
_cell.angle_alpha   90.00
_cell.angle_beta   90.00
_cell.angle_gamma   90.00
#
_symmetry.space_group_name_H-M   'P 1'
#
loop_
_entity.id
_entity.type
_entity.pdbx_description
1 polymer ?
#
loop_
_entity_poly.entity_id
_entity_poly.type
_entity_poly.pdbx_seq_one_letter_code
_entity_poly.pdbx_strand_id
1 'polypeptide(L)'
;MARTISKSVQNQIQLLLASNMTYEQVMERIPGLKKSTLGRYANKFFPDRMKAAPGRRATIGETTKSYIRRQVIKGEFKTAKAAHQYLNV
;
A
#
# COMPACT_ATOMS: atom_id res chain seq x y z
N MET A 1 -1.89 19.38 -7.46
CA MET A 1 -1.71 19.70 -6.03
C MET A 1 -2.76 18.96 -5.21
N ALA A 2 -2.36 18.10 -4.27
CA ALA A 2 -3.30 17.41 -3.40
C ALA A 2 -3.86 18.41 -2.36
N ARG A 3 -5.12 18.81 -2.53
CA ARG A 3 -5.83 19.67 -1.55
C ARG A 3 -5.81 18.96 -0.20
N THR A 4 -5.04 19.50 0.74
CA THR A 4 -4.98 19.00 2.11
C THR A 4 -6.24 19.47 2.83
N ILE A 5 -6.97 18.55 3.46
CA ILE A 5 -8.16 18.88 4.25
C ILE A 5 -7.81 19.86 5.38
N SER A 6 -8.77 20.67 5.82
CA SER A 6 -8.52 21.70 6.84
C SER A 6 -8.01 21.09 8.15
N LYS A 7 -7.20 21.85 8.91
CA LYS A 7 -6.65 21.39 10.20
C LYS A 7 -7.75 20.99 11.20
N SER A 8 -8.88 21.68 11.18
CA SER A 8 -10.05 21.34 12.01
C SER A 8 -10.54 19.91 11.74
N VAL A 9 -10.74 19.56 10.47
CA VAL A 9 -11.18 18.22 10.07
C VAL A 9 -10.12 17.16 10.41
N GLN A 10 -8.83 17.50 10.28
CA GLN A 10 -7.74 16.59 10.70
C GLN A 10 -7.80 16.28 12.20
N ASN A 11 -7.97 17.29 13.05
CA ASN A 11 -8.06 17.12 14.50
C ASN A 11 -9.31 16.30 14.87
N GLN A 12 -10.44 16.54 14.20
CA GLN A 12 -11.65 15.76 14.42
C GLN A 12 -11.46 14.29 14.05
N ILE A 13 -10.81 13.99 12.91
CA ILE A 13 -10.46 12.61 12.53
C ILE A 13 -9.58 11.97 13.61
N GLN A 14 -8.57 12.68 14.12
CA GLN A 14 -7.67 12.17 15.15
C GLN A 14 -8.42 11.81 16.44
N LEU A 15 -9.31 12.69 16.92
CA LEU A 15 -10.13 12.46 18.11
C LEU A 15 -11.07 11.26 17.93
N LEU A 16 -11.76 11.17 16.80
CA LEU A 16 -12.69 10.07 16.55
C LEU A 16 -11.95 8.72 16.43
N LEU A 17 -10.79 8.69 15.77
CA LEU A 17 -9.96 7.49 15.70
C LEU A 17 -9.38 7.11 17.08
N ALA A 18 -9.00 8.08 17.91
CA ALA A 18 -8.55 7.85 19.29
C ALA A 18 -9.67 7.27 20.18
N SER A 19 -10.94 7.63 19.92
CA SER A 19 -12.11 7.03 20.59
C SER A 19 -12.48 5.62 20.09
N ASN A 20 -11.60 4.97 19.32
CA ASN A 20 -11.76 3.61 18.79
C ASN A 20 -13.02 3.41 17.92
N MET A 21 -13.51 4.47 17.27
CA MET A 21 -14.64 4.39 16.34
C MET A 21 -14.26 3.69 15.04
N THR A 22 -15.24 3.02 14.43
CA THR A 22 -15.07 2.38 13.11
C THR A 22 -15.01 3.43 12.00
N TYR A 23 -14.45 3.07 10.84
CA TYR A 23 -14.36 4.00 9.71
C TYR A 23 -15.73 4.48 9.21
N GLU A 24 -16.75 3.64 9.30
CA GLU A 24 -18.13 3.98 8.92
C GLU A 24 -18.69 5.06 9.84
N GLN A 25 -18.56 4.89 11.16
CA GLN A 25 -18.99 5.88 12.16
C GLN A 25 -18.27 7.23 11.99
N VAL A 26 -16.97 7.20 11.67
CA VAL A 26 -16.21 8.44 11.40
C VAL A 26 -16.72 9.14 10.14
N MET A 27 -17.05 8.38 9.09
CA MET A 27 -17.56 8.92 7.84
C MET A 27 -18.98 9.46 7.96
N GLU A 28 -19.83 8.89 8.83
CA GLU A 28 -21.14 9.45 9.17
C GLU A 28 -21.04 10.81 9.86
N ARG A 29 -20.05 10.98 10.75
CA ARG A 29 -19.85 12.24 11.48
C ARG A 29 -19.17 13.34 10.67
N ILE A 30 -18.41 12.97 9.63
CA ILE A 30 -17.71 13.91 8.75
C ILE A 30 -18.21 13.69 7.32
N PRO A 31 -19.33 14.33 6.93
CA PRO A 31 -19.91 14.14 5.61
C PRO A 31 -18.93 14.56 4.51
N GLY A 32 -18.84 13.73 3.47
CA GLY A 32 -17.92 13.94 2.34
C GLY A 32 -16.49 13.43 2.56
N LEU A 33 -16.19 12.82 3.72
CA LEU A 33 -14.89 12.20 3.97
C LEU A 33 -14.75 10.88 3.22
N LYS A 34 -13.77 10.79 2.31
CA LYS A 34 -13.45 9.53 1.61
C LYS A 34 -12.72 8.56 2.54
N LYS A 35 -13.04 7.26 2.45
CA LYS A 35 -12.36 6.17 3.18
C LYS A 35 -10.84 6.17 2.96
N SER A 36 -10.38 6.47 1.74
CA SER A 36 -8.94 6.58 1.42
C SER A 36 -8.25 7.72 2.16
N THR A 37 -8.94 8.86 2.30
CA THR A 37 -8.46 10.01 3.09
C THR A 37 -8.38 9.63 4.57
N LEU A 38 -9.42 9.00 5.10
CA LEU A 38 -9.43 8.53 6.49
C LEU A 38 -8.30 7.52 6.76
N GLY A 39 -8.10 6.55 5.88
CA GLY A 39 -6.99 5.59 5.98
C GLY A 39 -5.61 6.26 5.95
N ARG A 40 -5.43 7.29 5.11
CA ARG A 40 -4.19 8.07 5.07
C ARG A 40 -3.93 8.79 6.40
N TYR A 41 -4.96 9.41 7.00
CA TYR A 41 -4.81 10.10 8.29
C TYR A 41 -4.68 9.14 9.47
N ALA A 42 -5.37 8.00 9.44
CA ALA A 42 -5.18 6.96 10.43
C ALA A 42 -3.73 6.47 10.46
N ASN A 43 -3.14 6.20 9.29
CA ASN A 43 -1.72 5.81 9.19
C ASN A 43 -0.75 6.94 9.58
N LYS A 44 -1.16 8.20 9.43
CA LYS A 44 -0.37 9.38 9.82
C LYS A 44 -0.33 9.57 11.34
N PHE A 45 -1.48 9.43 12.00
CA PHE A 45 -1.60 9.67 13.44
C PHE A 45 -1.27 8.44 14.29
N PHE A 46 -1.51 7.24 13.76
CA PHE A 46 -1.30 5.97 14.45
C PHE A 46 -0.37 5.08 13.61
N PRO A 47 0.95 5.34 13.65
CA PRO A 47 1.93 4.63 12.81
C PRO A 47 2.06 3.14 13.15
N ASP A 48 1.77 2.76 14.39
CA ASP A 48 1.84 1.38 14.90
C ASP A 48 0.63 0.52 14.50
N ARG A 49 -0.37 1.11 13.84
CA ARG A 49 -1.52 0.36 13.35
C ARG A 49 -1.07 -0.62 12.27
N MET A 50 -1.56 -1.86 12.33
CA MET A 50 -1.26 -2.88 11.33
C MET A 50 -1.59 -2.36 9.93
N LYS A 51 -0.55 -2.05 9.15
CA LYS A 51 -0.71 -1.51 7.79
C LYS A 51 -1.14 -2.65 6.89
N ALA A 52 -2.11 -2.38 6.02
CA ALA A 52 -2.36 -3.28 4.89
C ALA A 52 -1.04 -3.45 4.12
N ALA A 53 -0.66 -4.71 3.82
CA ALA A 53 0.57 -5.01 3.11
C ALA A 53 0.63 -4.19 1.80
N PRO A 54 1.59 -3.26 1.66
CA PRO A 54 1.64 -2.40 0.50
C PRO A 54 2.09 -3.21 -0.73
N GLY A 55 1.48 -2.91 -1.88
CA GLY A 55 1.96 -3.33 -3.19
C GLY A 55 1.34 -4.61 -3.76
N ARG A 56 1.60 -4.82 -5.06
CA ARG A 56 1.26 -6.07 -5.76
C ARG A 56 2.18 -7.17 -5.24
N ARG A 57 1.61 -8.28 -4.80
CA ARG A 57 2.41 -9.46 -4.41
C ARG A 57 3.25 -9.90 -5.62
N ALA A 58 4.54 -10.09 -5.39
CA ALA A 58 5.41 -10.64 -6.42
C ALA A 58 4.92 -12.06 -6.76
N THR A 59 4.80 -12.36 -8.06
CA THR A 59 4.44 -13.71 -8.54
C THR A 59 5.61 -14.68 -8.36
N ILE A 60 6.83 -14.16 -8.27
CA ILE A 60 8.07 -14.93 -8.07
C ILE A 60 8.74 -14.50 -6.77
N GLY A 61 9.36 -15.47 -6.08
CA GLY A 61 10.16 -15.21 -4.87
C GLY A 61 11.45 -14.43 -5.17
N GLU A 62 12.02 -13.80 -4.14
CA GLU A 62 13.22 -12.95 -4.30
C GLU A 62 14.46 -13.75 -4.74
N THR A 63 14.54 -15.04 -4.37
CA THR A 63 15.61 -15.96 -4.80
C THR A 63 15.54 -16.24 -6.30
N THR A 64 14.36 -16.61 -6.82
CA THR A 64 14.12 -16.87 -8.24
C THR A 64 14.37 -15.62 -9.08
N LYS A 65 13.89 -14.46 -8.61
CA LYS A 65 14.14 -13.16 -9.23
C LYS A 65 15.63 -12.83 -9.29
N SER A 66 16.37 -13.09 -8.21
CA SER A 66 17.82 -12.87 -8.15
C SER A 66 18.58 -13.80 -9.10
N TYR A 67 18.15 -15.06 -9.23
CA TYR A 67 18.70 -16.00 -10.19
C TYR A 67 18.48 -15.54 -11.64
N ILE A 68 17.24 -15.18 -12.01
CA ILE A 68 16.92 -14.70 -13.36
C ILE A 68 17.75 -13.46 -13.71
N ARG A 69 17.87 -12.51 -12.78
CA ARG A 69 18.73 -11.33 -12.98
C ARG A 69 20.18 -11.71 -13.31
N ARG A 70 20.76 -12.66 -12.57
CA ARG A 70 22.13 -13.15 -12.86
C ARG A 70 22.22 -13.79 -14.25
N GLN A 71 21.23 -14.56 -14.66
CA GLN A 71 21.23 -15.21 -15.97
C GLN A 71 21.02 -14.26 -17.13
N VAL A 72 20.27 -13.18 -16.93
CA VAL A 72 20.20 -12.09 -17.91
C VAL A 72 21.56 -11.39 -18.03
N ILE A 73 22.21 -11.07 -16.90
CA ILE A 73 23.54 -10.41 -16.90
C ILE A 73 24.62 -11.28 -17.55
N LYS A 74 24.61 -12.58 -17.28
CA LYS A 74 25.52 -13.54 -17.91
C LYS A 74 25.22 -13.78 -19.40
N GLY A 75 24.09 -13.31 -19.91
CA GLY A 75 23.67 -13.52 -21.29
C GLY A 75 23.09 -14.91 -21.58
N GLU A 76 22.83 -15.71 -20.55
CA GLU A 76 22.14 -17.02 -20.67
C GLU A 76 20.66 -16.82 -21.01
N PHE A 77 20.01 -15.84 -20.38
CA PHE A 77 18.64 -15.43 -20.75
C PHE A 77 18.65 -14.21 -21.64
N LYS A 78 18.84 -14.45 -22.95
CA LYS A 78 18.86 -13.39 -23.98
C LYS A 78 17.50 -12.76 -24.27
N THR A 79 16.41 -13.45 -23.91
CA THR A 79 15.03 -12.99 -24.17
C THR A 79 14.15 -13.18 -22.96
N ALA A 80 13.14 -12.33 -22.83
CA ALA A 80 12.10 -12.48 -21.81
C ALA A 80 11.38 -13.84 -21.92
N LYS A 81 11.24 -14.36 -23.15
CA LYS A 81 10.63 -15.69 -23.40
C LYS A 81 11.44 -16.81 -22.76
N ALA A 82 12.78 -16.77 -22.83
CA ALA A 82 13.64 -17.78 -22.19
C ALA A 82 13.51 -17.74 -20.66
N ALA A 83 13.48 -16.55 -20.06
CA ALA A 83 13.25 -16.39 -18.63
C ALA A 83 11.85 -16.87 -18.21
N HIS A 84 10.83 -16.64 -19.05
CA HIS A 84 9.46 -17.10 -18.81
C HIS A 84 9.33 -18.62 -18.92
N GLN A 85 9.99 -19.25 -19.90
CA GLN A 85 10.06 -20.70 -20.02
C GLN A 85 10.69 -21.34 -18.79
N TYR A 86 11.76 -20.76 -18.25
CA TYR A 86 12.37 -21.25 -17.00
C TYR A 86 11.39 -21.18 -15.81
N LEU A 87 10.53 -20.16 -15.78
CA LEU A 87 9.58 -19.97 -14.71
C LEU A 87 8.40 -20.96 -14.76
N ASN A 88 8.11 -21.58 -15.91
CA ASN A 88 6.94 -22.48 -16.10
C ASN A 88 5.62 -21.89 -15.53
N VAL A 89 5.48 -20.56 -15.57
CA VAL A 89 4.28 -19.81 -15.17
C VAL A 89 3.42 -19.54 -16.40
#